data_AF-A0A0F2DD85-F1
#
_entry.id   AF-A0A0F2DD85-F1
#
_cell.length_a   1.000
_cell.length_b   1.000
_cell.length_c   1.000
_cell.angle_alpha   90.00
_cell.angle_beta   90.00
_cell.angle_gamma   90.00
#
_symmetry.space_group_name_H-M   'P 1'
#
loop_
_entity.id
_entity.type
_entity.pdbx_description
1 polymer ?
#
loop_
_entity_poly.entity_id
_entity_poly.type
_entity_poly.pdbx_seq_one_letter_code
_entity_poly.pdbx_strand_id
1 'polypeptide(L)'
;MTILFVVISASFLYLVSLGMKPYQTAKSEGEKLAQQYAGLEQADQVDLYNGLESYYSVLGHNKQQEALAVLIGKDDHKIYVYQLNQGISQEKAEAVSKEKGAGEIDKITFGRYQDKPIWEVKSGSDFYLVDFETGALLNKEGL
;
A
#
# COMPACT_ATOMS: atom_id res chain seq x y z
N MET A 1 -40.22 17.73 3.74
CA MET A 1 -39.28 17.14 2.76
C MET A 1 -37.81 17.43 3.13
N THR A 2 -37.45 18.63 3.58
CA THR A 2 -36.09 19.01 4.00
C THR A 2 -35.50 18.18 5.15
N ILE A 3 -36.29 17.90 6.20
CA ILE A 3 -35.82 17.12 7.37
C ILE A 3 -35.42 15.69 6.97
N LEU A 4 -36.19 15.06 6.08
CA LEU A 4 -35.89 13.71 5.58
C LEU A 4 -34.57 13.68 4.80
N PHE A 5 -34.32 14.68 3.95
CA PHE A 5 -33.06 14.82 3.24
C PHE A 5 -31.87 15.04 4.19
N VAL A 6 -32.03 15.84 5.25
CA VAL A 6 -30.97 16.05 6.25
C VAL A 6 -30.63 14.75 6.98
N VAL A 7 -31.63 13.96 7.38
CA VAL A 7 -31.42 12.68 8.07
C VAL A 7 -30.74 11.66 7.17
N ILE A 8 -31.12 11.58 5.89
CA ILE A 8 -30.50 10.68 4.91
C ILE A 8 -29.03 11.08 4.66
N SER A 9 -28.75 12.37 4.46
CA SER A 9 -27.38 12.86 4.24
C SER A 9 -26.47 12.64 5.46
N ALA A 10 -26.98 12.88 6.67
CA ALA A 10 -26.22 12.63 7.90
C ALA A 10 -25.92 11.13 8.10
N SER A 11 -26.90 10.26 7.80
CA SER A 11 -26.72 8.81 7.87
C SER A 11 -25.72 8.31 6.83
N PHE A 12 -25.77 8.85 5.61
CA PHE A 12 -24.81 8.53 4.54
C PHE A 12 -23.38 8.95 4.92
N LEU A 13 -23.19 10.19 5.39
CA LEU A 13 -21.88 10.67 5.86
C LEU A 13 -21.36 9.84 7.04
N TYR A 14 -22.24 9.41 7.95
CA TYR A 14 -21.88 8.55 9.07
C TYR A 14 -21.39 7.17 8.60
N LEU A 15 -22.08 6.54 7.65
CA LEU A 15 -21.65 5.27 7.06
C LEU A 15 -20.32 5.39 6.31
N VAL A 16 -20.13 6.48 5.54
CA VAL A 16 -18.84 6.79 4.90
C VAL A 16 -17.74 6.93 5.95
N SER A 17 -18.01 7.64 7.05
CA SER A 17 -17.03 7.82 8.14
C SER A 17 -16.63 6.50 8.80
N LEU A 18 -17.57 5.57 8.99
CA LEU A 18 -17.31 4.23 9.51
C LEU A 18 -16.45 3.40 8.56
N GLY A 19 -16.73 3.46 7.25
CA GLY A 19 -15.92 2.79 6.23
C GLY A 19 -14.50 3.35 6.10
N MET A 20 -14.30 4.63 6.45
CA MET A 20 -12.98 5.28 6.42
C MET A 20 -12.12 5.00 7.66
N LYS A 21 -12.71 4.57 8.79
CA LYS A 21 -11.95 4.33 10.04
C LYS A 21 -10.74 3.40 9.85
N PRO A 22 -10.85 2.23 9.20
CA PRO A 22 -9.70 1.33 9.00
C PRO A 22 -8.56 1.98 8.23
N TYR A 23 -8.89 2.81 7.23
CA TYR A 23 -7.90 3.55 6.45
C TYR A 23 -7.25 4.68 7.28
N GLN A 24 -8.03 5.41 8.07
CA GLN A 24 -7.49 6.44 8.95
C GLN A 24 -6.60 5.86 10.05
N THR A 25 -6.98 4.70 10.61
CA THR A 25 -6.15 3.95 11.56
C THR A 25 -4.88 3.46 10.89
N ALA A 26 -4.95 2.84 9.71
CA ALA A 26 -3.77 2.41 8.96
C ALA A 26 -2.82 3.57 8.66
N LYS A 27 -3.36 4.71 8.24
CA LYS A 27 -2.60 5.94 7.99
C LYS A 27 -1.92 6.44 9.26
N SER A 28 -2.70 6.62 10.33
CA SER A 28 -2.20 7.17 11.60
C SER A 28 -1.20 6.25 12.30
N GLU A 29 -1.46 4.94 12.37
CA GLU A 29 -0.61 3.98 13.05
C GLU A 29 0.63 3.66 12.22
N GLY A 30 0.45 3.40 10.92
CA GLY A 30 1.55 3.12 10.00
C GLY A 30 2.56 4.27 9.95
N GLU A 31 2.09 5.49 9.74
CA GLU A 31 2.95 6.68 9.71
C GLU A 31 3.69 6.89 11.03
N LYS A 32 2.97 6.81 12.17
CA LYS A 32 3.57 6.96 13.49
C LYS A 32 4.65 5.92 13.76
N LEU A 33 4.38 4.65 13.48
CA LEU A 33 5.34 3.57 13.71
C LEU A 33 6.54 3.67 12.77
N ALA A 34 6.32 4.06 11.50
CA ALA A 34 7.40 4.30 10.56
C ALA A 34 8.32 5.46 11.02
N GLN A 35 7.74 6.54 11.54
CA GLN A 35 8.51 7.66 12.09
C GLN A 35 9.28 7.27 13.36
N GLN A 36 8.64 6.53 14.27
CA GLN A 36 9.23 6.16 15.56
C GLN A 36 10.34 5.10 15.45
N TYR A 37 10.17 4.11 14.56
CA TYR A 37 10.99 2.90 14.57
C TYR A 37 11.73 2.63 13.26
N ALA A 38 11.41 3.34 12.17
CA ALA A 38 12.03 3.13 10.85
C ALA A 38 12.77 4.37 10.30
N GLY A 39 12.85 5.47 11.06
CA GLY A 39 13.59 6.67 10.67
C GLY A 39 12.95 7.46 9.53
N LEU A 40 11.68 7.19 9.21
CA LEU A 40 10.89 7.97 8.27
C LEU A 40 10.64 9.35 8.86
N GLU A 41 10.80 10.41 8.06
CA GLU A 41 10.46 11.78 8.49
C GLU A 41 9.11 12.19 7.92
N GLN A 42 8.91 11.95 6.63
CA GLN A 42 7.70 12.30 5.90
C GLN A 42 7.13 11.06 5.22
N ALA A 43 5.82 10.82 5.39
CA ALA A 43 5.09 9.83 4.62
C ALA A 43 4.42 10.48 3.41
N ASP A 44 4.66 9.92 2.23
CA ASP A 44 4.08 10.39 0.97
C ASP A 44 2.88 9.54 0.57
N GLN A 45 2.94 8.23 0.83
CA GLN A 45 1.87 7.29 0.54
C GLN A 45 1.74 6.28 1.67
N VAL A 46 0.51 6.03 2.12
CA VAL A 46 0.21 5.01 3.11
C VAL A 46 -0.90 4.11 2.60
N ASP A 47 -0.60 2.82 2.54
CA ASP A 47 -1.48 1.79 2.03
C ASP A 47 -1.59 0.61 2.98
N LEU A 48 -2.57 -0.23 2.70
CA LEU A 48 -2.71 -1.55 3.30
C LEU A 48 -2.45 -2.59 2.22
N TYR A 49 -1.43 -3.42 2.42
CA TYR A 49 -1.19 -4.61 1.62
C TYR A 49 -1.82 -5.81 2.33
N ASN A 50 -2.58 -6.64 1.58
CA ASN A 50 -3.23 -7.84 2.12
C ASN A 50 -2.94 -9.03 1.20
N GLY A 51 -1.75 -9.61 1.35
CA GLY A 51 -1.37 -10.87 0.70
C GLY A 51 -1.52 -12.05 1.65
N LEU A 52 -0.49 -12.92 1.68
CA LEU A 52 -0.40 -14.01 2.68
C LEU A 52 -0.35 -13.47 4.12
N GLU A 53 0.29 -12.33 4.29
CA GLU A 53 0.35 -11.55 5.52
C GLU A 53 -0.09 -10.12 5.22
N SER A 54 -0.59 -9.42 6.23
CA SER A 54 -1.10 -8.05 6.09
C SER A 54 -0.14 -7.03 6.67
N TYR A 55 0.15 -5.99 5.90
CA TYR A 55 1.13 -4.96 6.23
C TYR A 55 0.54 -3.57 6.05
N TYR A 56 0.81 -2.66 7.00
CA TYR A 56 0.78 -1.24 6.69
C TYR A 56 2.02 -0.91 5.85
N SER A 57 1.82 -0.39 4.65
CA SER A 57 2.87 0.00 3.71
C SER A 57 2.99 1.51 3.67
N VAL A 58 4.14 2.04 4.09
CA VAL A 58 4.42 3.46 4.13
C VAL A 58 5.57 3.77 3.21
N LEU A 59 5.33 4.55 2.15
CA LEU A 59 6.37 5.13 1.32
C LEU A 59 6.62 6.56 1.77
N GLY A 60 7.88 6.97 1.77
CA GLY A 60 8.24 8.30 2.22
C GLY A 60 9.74 8.55 2.17
N HIS A 61 10.18 9.57 2.90
CA HIS A 61 11.57 9.99 2.93
C HIS A 61 12.10 10.09 4.36
N ASN A 62 13.37 9.80 4.55
CA ASN A 62 14.09 10.08 5.80
C ASN A 62 14.69 11.51 5.80
N LYS A 63 15.39 11.85 6.87
CA LYS A 63 16.06 13.16 7.05
C LYS A 63 17.10 13.49 5.99
N GLN A 64 17.66 12.47 5.35
CA GLN A 64 18.64 12.59 4.28
C GLN A 64 17.97 12.70 2.90
N GLN A 65 16.62 12.77 2.85
CA GLN A 65 15.83 12.75 1.63
C GLN A 65 16.01 11.45 0.82
N GLU A 66 16.37 10.35 1.49
CA GLU A 66 16.40 9.02 0.88
C GLU A 66 14.99 8.44 0.89
N ALA A 67 14.53 7.95 -0.27
CA ALA A 67 13.22 7.35 -0.42
C ALA A 67 13.19 5.95 0.20
N LEU A 68 12.24 5.72 1.10
CA LEU A 68 12.08 4.48 1.86
C LEU A 68 10.70 3.88 1.65
N ALA A 69 10.63 2.55 1.72
CA ALA A 69 9.41 1.80 1.99
C ALA A 69 9.51 1.14 3.36
N VAL A 70 8.51 1.34 4.19
CA VAL A 70 8.39 0.74 5.53
C VAL A 70 7.16 -0.15 5.56
N LEU A 71 7.35 -1.43 5.84
CA LEU A 71 6.28 -2.42 6.02
C LEU A 71 6.17 -2.78 7.49
N ILE A 72 4.99 -2.59 8.06
CA ILE A 72 4.69 -2.93 9.46
C ILE A 72 3.64 -4.04 9.48
N GLY A 73 4.02 -5.22 9.96
CA GLY A 73 3.13 -6.38 10.07
C GLY A 73 1.98 -6.08 11.03
N LYS A 74 0.74 -6.31 10.59
CA LYS A 74 -0.44 -6.01 11.43
C LYS A 74 -0.61 -6.97 12.61
N ASP A 75 -0.18 -8.22 12.44
CA ASP A 75 -0.37 -9.25 13.44
C ASP A 75 0.89 -9.44 14.31
N ASP A 76 2.07 -9.50 13.68
CA ASP A 76 3.32 -9.80 14.37
C ASP A 76 4.16 -8.55 14.73
N HIS A 77 3.71 -7.37 14.30
CA HIS A 77 4.36 -6.08 14.54
C HIS A 77 5.82 -6.00 14.05
N LYS A 78 6.25 -6.91 13.16
CA LYS A 78 7.58 -6.82 12.56
C LYS A 78 7.65 -5.63 11.62
N ILE A 79 8.78 -4.96 11.63
CA ILE A 79 9.04 -3.77 10.81
C ILE A 79 10.16 -4.10 9.83
N TYR A 80 9.89 -3.89 8.55
CA TYR A 80 10.85 -4.04 7.46
C TYR A 80 11.04 -2.68 6.79
N VAL A 81 12.30 -2.33 6.51
CA VAL A 81 12.66 -1.05 5.89
C VAL A 81 13.48 -1.33 4.65
N TYR A 82 13.06 -0.75 3.53
CA TYR A 82 13.71 -0.88 2.23
C TYR A 82 14.05 0.50 1.69
N GLN A 83 15.27 0.66 1.16
CA GLN A 83 15.60 1.83 0.36
C GLN A 83 15.05 1.61 -1.04
N LEU A 84 14.18 2.51 -1.52
CA LEU A 84 13.49 2.34 -2.79
C LEU A 84 14.44 2.40 -3.99
N ASN A 85 15.63 2.98 -3.82
CA ASN A 85 16.68 3.00 -4.85
C ASN A 85 17.45 1.68 -5.02
N GLN A 86 17.24 0.68 -4.15
CA GLN A 86 17.89 -0.63 -4.22
C GLN A 86 17.13 -1.66 -5.07
N GLY A 87 15.99 -1.28 -5.63
CA GLY A 87 15.17 -2.15 -6.47
C GLY A 87 14.50 -1.37 -7.59
N ILE A 88 13.55 -2.03 -8.25
CA ILE A 88 12.79 -1.43 -9.34
C ILE A 88 11.79 -0.39 -8.81
N SER A 89 11.55 0.64 -9.63
CA SER A 89 10.57 1.67 -9.31
C SER A 89 9.13 1.18 -9.49
N GLN A 90 8.19 1.92 -8.93
CA GLN A 90 6.75 1.69 -9.11
C GLN A 90 6.37 1.72 -10.60
N GLU A 91 6.90 2.67 -11.38
CA GLU A 91 6.65 2.79 -12.82
C GLU A 91 7.21 1.59 -13.59
N LYS A 92 8.35 1.05 -13.15
CA LYS A 92 8.91 -0.15 -13.77
C LYS A 92 8.05 -1.38 -13.48
N ALA A 93 7.53 -1.52 -12.26
CA ALA A 93 6.59 -2.60 -11.92
C ALA A 93 5.29 -2.51 -12.72
N GLU A 94 4.78 -1.28 -12.93
CA GLU A 94 3.64 -1.02 -13.81
C GLU A 94 3.91 -1.49 -15.24
N ALA A 95 5.07 -1.10 -15.81
CA ALA A 95 5.46 -1.47 -17.16
C ALA A 95 5.59 -2.99 -17.33
N VAL A 96 6.23 -3.67 -16.36
CA VAL A 96 6.32 -5.14 -16.35
C VAL A 96 4.92 -5.77 -16.32
N SER A 97 4.02 -5.26 -15.49
CA SER A 97 2.66 -5.79 -15.38
C SER A 97 1.87 -5.62 -16.68
N LYS A 98 2.00 -4.45 -17.34
CA LYS A 98 1.38 -4.20 -18.66
C LYS A 98 1.93 -5.13 -19.75
N GLU A 99 3.24 -5.38 -19.75
CA GLU A 99 3.85 -6.36 -20.66
C GLU A 99 3.27 -7.78 -20.44
N LYS A 100 2.86 -8.09 -19.22
CA LYS A 100 2.23 -9.37 -18.83
C LYS A 100 0.71 -9.38 -18.94
N GLY A 101 0.12 -8.35 -19.56
CA GLY A 101 -1.30 -8.30 -19.89
C GLY A 101 -2.18 -7.52 -18.92
N ALA A 102 -1.60 -6.76 -17.98
CA ALA A 102 -2.37 -5.80 -17.20
C ALA A 102 -2.97 -4.71 -18.10
N GLY A 103 -4.23 -4.36 -17.85
CA GLY A 103 -4.94 -3.31 -18.55
C GLY A 103 -4.76 -1.95 -17.87
N GLU A 104 -5.88 -1.29 -17.54
CA GLU A 104 -5.86 -0.10 -16.69
C GLU A 104 -5.42 -0.47 -15.28
N ILE A 105 -4.59 0.37 -14.67
CA ILE A 105 -3.99 0.12 -13.37
C ILE A 105 -4.78 0.85 -12.31
N ASP A 106 -5.42 0.08 -11.43
CA ASP A 106 -6.27 0.62 -10.37
C ASP A 106 -5.43 1.16 -9.21
N LYS A 107 -4.35 0.44 -8.86
CA LYS A 107 -3.51 0.71 -7.71
C LYS A 107 -2.18 -0.03 -7.81
N ILE A 108 -1.13 0.57 -7.27
CA ILE A 108 0.14 -0.11 -7.01
C ILE A 108 0.45 0.03 -5.52
N THR A 109 0.83 -1.07 -4.87
CA THR A 109 1.10 -1.10 -3.42
C THR A 109 2.40 -1.86 -3.16
N PHE A 110 3.27 -1.28 -2.34
CA PHE A 110 4.47 -1.98 -1.89
C PHE A 110 4.09 -3.00 -0.82
N GLY A 111 4.69 -4.19 -0.86
CA GLY A 111 4.29 -5.28 0.02
C GLY A 111 5.39 -6.31 0.22
N ARG A 112 5.04 -7.38 0.94
CA ARG A 112 5.91 -8.54 1.16
C ARG A 112 5.14 -9.82 0.86
N TYR A 113 5.67 -10.63 -0.05
CA TYR A 113 5.10 -11.90 -0.44
C TYR A 113 6.15 -13.00 -0.32
N GLN A 114 5.88 -14.04 0.48
CA GLN A 114 6.83 -15.13 0.75
C GLN A 114 8.24 -14.62 1.12
N ASP A 115 8.30 -13.71 2.09
CA ASP A 115 9.52 -13.03 2.57
C ASP A 115 10.25 -12.13 1.56
N LYS A 116 9.70 -11.92 0.36
CA LYS A 116 10.29 -11.04 -0.65
C LYS A 116 9.57 -9.69 -0.72
N PRO A 117 10.30 -8.57 -0.81
CA PRO A 117 9.69 -7.28 -1.12
C PRO A 117 9.15 -7.28 -2.56
N ILE A 118 7.94 -6.74 -2.74
CA ILE A 118 7.26 -6.71 -4.02
C ILE A 118 6.55 -5.36 -4.27
N TRP A 119 6.28 -5.10 -5.54
CA TRP A 119 5.20 -4.23 -5.99
C TRP A 119 4.01 -5.09 -6.39
N GLU A 120 2.87 -4.95 -5.72
CA GLU A 120 1.59 -5.49 -6.15
C GLU A 120 0.90 -4.47 -7.07
N VAL A 121 0.70 -4.84 -8.32
CA VAL A 121 0.01 -4.01 -9.31
C VAL A 121 -1.38 -4.60 -9.55
N LYS A 122 -2.42 -3.83 -9.20
CA LYS A 122 -3.82 -4.22 -9.40
C LYS A 122 -4.34 -3.72 -10.74
N SER A 123 -4.95 -4.61 -11.52
CA SER A 123 -5.65 -4.29 -12.77
C SER A 123 -6.96 -5.09 -12.85
N GLY A 124 -8.09 -4.44 -12.56
CA GLY A 124 -9.39 -5.10 -12.48
C GLY A 124 -9.44 -6.12 -11.35
N SER A 125 -9.67 -7.39 -11.70
CA SER A 125 -9.66 -8.52 -10.76
C SER A 125 -8.28 -9.18 -10.61
N ASP A 126 -7.31 -8.80 -11.43
CA ASP A 126 -5.96 -9.37 -11.43
C ASP A 126 -5.00 -8.55 -10.56
N PHE A 127 -4.09 -9.26 -9.90
CA PHE A 127 -2.99 -8.76 -9.10
C PHE A 127 -1.68 -9.34 -9.63
N TYR A 128 -0.78 -8.46 -10.06
CA TYR A 128 0.53 -8.82 -10.59
C TYR A 128 1.57 -8.54 -9.51
N LEU A 129 2.20 -9.60 -8.98
CA LEU A 129 3.20 -9.49 -7.93
C LEU A 129 4.59 -9.43 -8.58
N VAL A 130 5.15 -8.22 -8.65
CA VAL A 130 6.46 -7.98 -9.26
C VAL A 130 7.52 -7.90 -8.16
N ASP A 131 8.55 -8.73 -8.26
CA ASP A 131 9.69 -8.75 -7.35
C ASP A 131 10.40 -7.40 -7.36
N PHE A 132 10.58 -6.79 -6.18
CA PHE A 132 11.19 -5.47 -6.06
C PHE A 132 12.66 -5.47 -6.50
N GLU A 133 13.41 -6.53 -6.22
CA GLU A 133 14.85 -6.57 -6.48
C GLU A 133 15.16 -6.87 -7.95
N THR A 134 14.42 -7.82 -8.54
CA THR A 134 14.71 -8.35 -9.88
C THR A 134 13.79 -7.82 -10.96
N GLY A 135 12.62 -7.30 -10.59
CA GLY A 135 11.56 -6.92 -11.53
C GLY A 135 10.87 -8.09 -12.23
N ALA A 136 11.11 -9.33 -11.78
CA ALA A 136 10.43 -10.51 -12.32
C ALA A 136 8.98 -10.57 -11.80
N LEU A 137 8.04 -10.98 -12.65
CA LEU A 137 6.70 -11.35 -12.20
C LEU A 137 6.78 -12.66 -11.42
N LEU A 138 6.49 -12.62 -10.13
CA LEU A 138 6.49 -13.80 -9.25
C LEU A 138 5.18 -14.56 -9.33
N ASN A 139 4.07 -13.83 -9.37
CA ASN A 139 2.74 -14.41 -9.45
C ASN A 139 1.76 -13.48 -10.17
N LYS A 140 0.72 -14.07 -10.74
CA LYS A 140 -0.49 -13.39 -11.19
C LYS A 140 -1.66 -14.06 -10.48
N GLU A 141 -2.28 -13.35 -9.55
CA GLU A 141 -3.44 -13.83 -8.80
C GLU A 141 -4.69 -13.09 -9.29
N GLY A 142 -5.77 -13.81 -9.62
CA GLY A 142 -7.01 -13.23 -10.13
C GLY A 142 -8.09 -14.31 -10.22
N LEU A 143 -9.35 -13.93 -9.97
CA LEU A 143 -10.52 -14.82 -10.07
C LEU A 143 -10.89 -15.15 -11.51
#